data_AF-A0AAV6Z7A9-F1
#
_entry.id   AF-A0AAV6Z7A9-F1
#
_cell.length_a   1.000
_cell.length_b   1.000
_cell.length_c   1.000
_cell.angle_alpha   90.00
_cell.angle_beta   90.00
_cell.angle_gamma   90.00
#
_symmetry.space_group_name_H-M   'P 1'
#
loop_
_entity.id
_entity.type
_entity.pdbx_description
1 polymer ?
#
loop_
_entity_poly.entity_id
_entity_poly.type
_entity_poly.pdbx_seq_one_letter_code
_entity_poly.pdbx_strand_id
1 'polypeptide(L)'
;MPSSSLKLYPSSEQKAMLLKRQGFAVFSGELDQYHLYLPLIQERLTENIRVGQTPIMAAQMFLFFRVLLLRISPQHLTSLWPIMVTELIHTFVQLQDDLMEEETTAKNSKVSKQKAAAAESNGPVYVEIQQNSLDLYLSASKFLDTALSFPPDKMPLFQMYRWAFVPEVDTESCAVPAADMVENHHQCKPHVVRILELMRLRFGVCILVPIM
;
A
#
# COMPACT_ATOMS: atom_id res chain seq x y z
N MET A 1 -24.12 39.80 1.62
CA MET A 1 -23.08 38.87 1.12
C MET A 1 -23.60 37.46 1.29
N PRO A 2 -23.75 36.65 0.23
CA PRO A 2 -24.21 35.27 0.36
C PRO A 2 -23.06 34.37 0.85
N SER A 3 -23.26 33.71 1.98
CA SER A 3 -22.27 32.80 2.57
C SER A 3 -22.04 31.58 1.67
N SER A 4 -20.76 31.27 1.37
CA SER A 4 -20.34 30.19 0.46
C SER A 4 -20.50 28.77 1.03
N SER A 5 -21.66 28.46 1.64
CA SER A 5 -21.85 27.25 2.45
C SER A 5 -22.43 26.03 1.70
N LEU A 6 -22.66 26.12 0.37
CA LEU A 6 -23.36 25.08 -0.39
C LEU A 6 -22.73 24.79 -1.77
N LYS A 7 -21.60 24.09 -1.75
CA LYS A 7 -21.25 23.08 -2.78
C LYS A 7 -20.85 21.79 -2.06
N LEU A 8 -21.87 21.10 -1.55
CA LEU A 8 -21.75 20.01 -0.56
C LEU A 8 -21.32 18.66 -1.18
N TYR A 9 -20.39 18.67 -2.13
CA TYR A 9 -19.67 17.45 -2.51
C TYR A 9 -18.48 17.32 -1.57
N PRO A 10 -18.40 16.25 -0.76
CA PRO A 10 -17.23 16.07 0.10
C PRO A 10 -16.00 15.84 -0.79
N SER A 11 -15.01 16.74 -0.66
CA SER A 11 -13.73 16.59 -1.35
C SER A 11 -13.07 15.25 -0.98
N SER A 12 -12.12 14.79 -1.79
CA SER A 12 -11.31 13.61 -1.49
C SER A 12 -10.73 13.67 -0.07
N GLU A 13 -10.20 14.83 0.32
CA GLU A 13 -9.70 15.13 1.66
C GLU A 13 -10.78 15.03 2.75
N GLN A 14 -11.98 15.60 2.52
CA GLN A 14 -13.08 15.52 3.50
C GLN A 14 -13.55 14.08 3.70
N LYS A 15 -13.67 13.30 2.62
CA LYS A 15 -13.97 11.86 2.71
C LYS A 15 -12.87 11.11 3.47
N ALA A 16 -11.60 11.41 3.18
CA ALA A 16 -10.45 10.81 3.86
C ALA A 16 -10.44 11.14 5.38
N MET A 17 -10.73 12.39 5.76
CA MET A 17 -10.88 12.79 7.17
C MET A 17 -12.05 12.07 7.86
N LEU A 18 -13.18 11.86 7.18
CA LEU A 18 -14.30 11.10 7.72
C LEU A 18 -13.94 9.62 7.93
N LEU A 19 -13.21 9.01 6.99
CA LEU A 19 -12.72 7.63 7.12
C LEU A 19 -11.72 7.49 8.28
N LYS A 20 -10.80 8.45 8.43
CA LYS A 20 -9.89 8.54 9.58
C LYS A 20 -10.66 8.64 10.91
N ARG A 21 -11.73 9.45 10.95
CA ARG A 21 -12.61 9.58 12.13
C ARG A 21 -13.37 8.29 12.43
N GLN A 22 -13.81 7.57 11.40
CA GLN A 22 -14.44 6.25 11.54
C GLN A 22 -13.45 5.23 12.13
N GLY A 23 -12.20 5.21 11.65
CA GLY A 23 -11.14 4.40 12.24
C GLY A 23 -10.90 4.75 13.72
N PHE A 24 -10.83 6.03 14.07
CA PHE A 24 -10.70 6.44 15.48
C PHE A 24 -11.88 5.97 16.35
N ALA A 25 -13.11 6.03 15.85
CA ALA A 25 -14.30 5.56 16.56
C ALA A 25 -14.24 4.04 16.82
N VAL A 26 -13.91 3.23 15.80
CA VAL A 26 -13.72 1.78 15.95
C VAL A 26 -12.56 1.45 16.89
N PHE A 27 -11.47 2.22 16.84
CA PHE A 27 -10.33 2.07 17.73
C PHE A 27 -10.62 2.40 19.20
N SER A 28 -11.62 3.24 19.47
CA SER A 28 -11.98 3.69 20.83
C SER A 28 -12.98 2.78 21.53
N GLY A 29 -13.57 1.80 20.83
CA GLY A 29 -14.57 0.88 21.40
C GLY A 29 -14.00 -0.29 22.19
N GLU A 30 -14.77 -1.36 22.32
CA GLU A 30 -14.29 -2.68 22.77
C GLU A 30 -13.89 -3.56 21.58
N LEU A 31 -13.31 -4.74 21.83
CA LEU A 31 -12.98 -5.72 20.78
C LEU A 31 -14.28 -6.31 20.21
N ASP A 32 -14.36 -6.46 18.89
CA ASP A 32 -15.55 -6.89 18.13
C ASP A 32 -16.84 -6.05 18.32
N GLN A 33 -16.82 -4.94 19.06
CA GLN A 33 -18.02 -4.11 19.32
C GLN A 33 -18.74 -3.67 18.02
N TYR A 34 -18.00 -3.45 16.94
CA TYR A 34 -18.52 -2.96 15.67
C TYR A 34 -18.69 -4.05 14.59
N HIS A 35 -18.54 -5.34 14.91
CA HIS A 35 -18.53 -6.41 13.91
C HIS A 35 -19.84 -6.50 13.10
N LEU A 36 -20.99 -6.16 13.71
CA LEU A 36 -22.29 -6.12 13.04
C LEU A 36 -22.38 -5.07 11.91
N TYR A 37 -21.50 -4.06 11.91
CA TYR A 37 -21.45 -3.02 10.87
C TYR A 37 -20.47 -3.36 9.73
N LEU A 38 -19.74 -4.47 9.81
CA LEU A 38 -18.76 -4.85 8.78
C LEU A 38 -19.37 -5.02 7.37
N PRO A 39 -20.60 -5.52 7.16
CA PRO A 39 -21.22 -5.56 5.84
C PRO A 39 -21.39 -4.16 5.22
N LEU A 40 -21.83 -3.18 6.02
CA LEU A 40 -21.96 -1.78 5.59
C LEU A 40 -20.58 -1.14 5.36
N ILE A 41 -19.60 -1.44 6.20
CA ILE A 41 -18.21 -1.00 6.01
C ILE A 41 -17.64 -1.55 4.68
N GLN A 42 -17.89 -2.83 4.39
CA GLN A 42 -17.46 -3.49 3.16
C GLN A 42 -18.10 -2.88 1.91
N GLU A 43 -19.39 -2.60 1.94
CA GLU A 43 -20.10 -1.88 0.87
C GLU A 43 -19.43 -0.54 0.59
N ARG A 44 -19.24 0.30 1.64
CA ARG A 44 -18.64 1.63 1.50
C ARG A 44 -17.19 1.61 1.05
N LEU A 45 -16.38 0.63 1.48
CA LEU A 45 -15.01 0.47 1.00
C LEU A 45 -15.00 0.12 -0.50
N THR A 46 -15.85 -0.84 -0.90
CA THR A 46 -15.95 -1.29 -2.30
C THR A 46 -16.45 -0.19 -3.23
N GLU A 47 -17.40 0.63 -2.78
CA GLU A 47 -17.84 1.84 -3.49
C GLU A 47 -16.68 2.83 -3.72
N ASN A 48 -15.87 3.12 -2.69
CA ASN A 48 -14.75 4.06 -2.82
C ASN A 48 -13.68 3.56 -3.80
N ILE A 49 -13.38 2.25 -3.79
CA ILE A 49 -12.45 1.63 -4.74
C ILE A 49 -12.99 1.77 -6.17
N ARG A 50 -14.27 1.40 -6.41
CA ARG A 50 -14.90 1.44 -7.73
C ARG A 50 -14.95 2.84 -8.35
N VAL A 51 -15.14 3.88 -7.55
CA VAL A 51 -15.31 5.27 -8.02
C VAL A 51 -13.96 5.93 -8.39
N GLY A 52 -12.83 5.25 -8.13
CA GLY A 52 -11.49 5.78 -8.34
C GLY A 52 -11.01 6.50 -7.09
N GLN A 53 -10.19 5.81 -6.30
CA GLN A 53 -9.62 6.36 -5.08
C GLN A 53 -8.43 7.30 -5.37
N THR A 54 -8.35 8.38 -4.59
CA THR A 54 -7.15 9.24 -4.55
C THR A 54 -6.12 8.64 -3.58
N PRO A 55 -4.81 8.92 -3.72
CA PRO A 55 -3.80 8.39 -2.81
C PRO A 55 -4.06 8.78 -1.34
N ILE A 56 -4.57 9.98 -1.10
CA ILE A 56 -5.01 10.46 0.22
C ILE A 56 -6.10 9.54 0.82
N MET A 57 -7.09 9.13 0.02
CA MET A 57 -8.14 8.22 0.47
C MET A 57 -7.58 6.84 0.78
N ALA A 58 -6.79 6.27 -0.15
CA ALA A 58 -6.21 4.95 -0.01
C ALA A 58 -5.29 4.86 1.22
N ALA A 59 -4.53 5.93 1.52
CA ALA A 59 -3.74 6.03 2.76
C ALA A 59 -4.62 5.92 4.02
N GLN A 60 -5.79 6.58 4.04
CA GLN A 60 -6.73 6.46 5.17
C GLN A 60 -7.47 5.11 5.19
N MET A 61 -7.65 4.44 4.04
CA MET A 61 -8.15 3.07 3.98
C MET A 61 -7.15 2.10 4.63
N PHE A 62 -5.86 2.18 4.32
CA PHE A 62 -4.85 1.37 5.01
C PHE A 62 -4.75 1.67 6.51
N LEU A 63 -4.89 2.94 6.92
CA LEU A 63 -4.99 3.28 8.34
C LEU A 63 -6.21 2.60 9.01
N PHE A 64 -7.36 2.61 8.35
CA PHE A 64 -8.56 1.97 8.86
C PHE A 64 -8.44 0.44 8.88
N PHE A 65 -7.85 -0.16 7.85
CA PHE A 65 -7.53 -1.60 7.78
C PHE A 65 -6.65 -2.05 8.96
N ARG A 66 -5.65 -1.23 9.37
CA ARG A 66 -4.86 -1.49 10.60
C ARG A 66 -5.72 -1.49 11.86
N VAL A 67 -6.64 -0.54 11.98
CA VAL A 67 -7.59 -0.52 13.11
C VAL A 67 -8.48 -1.76 13.10
N LEU A 68 -8.98 -2.19 11.93
CA LEU A 68 -9.79 -3.40 11.82
C LEU A 68 -9.01 -4.62 12.31
N LEU A 69 -7.74 -4.81 11.91
CA LEU A 69 -6.91 -5.92 12.42
C LEU A 69 -6.68 -5.89 13.94
N LEU A 70 -6.62 -4.70 14.54
CA LEU A 70 -6.37 -4.54 15.97
C LEU A 70 -7.64 -4.69 16.83
N ARG A 71 -8.84 -4.54 16.26
CA ARG A 71 -10.09 -4.40 17.02
C ARG A 71 -11.21 -5.36 16.61
N ILE A 72 -11.05 -6.08 15.50
CA ILE A 72 -12.01 -7.05 14.99
C ILE A 72 -11.30 -8.41 14.86
N SER A 73 -11.90 -9.46 15.42
CA SER A 73 -11.35 -10.81 15.36
C SER A 73 -11.29 -11.34 13.93
N PRO A 74 -10.26 -12.14 13.55
CA PRO A 74 -10.06 -12.62 12.18
C PRO A 74 -11.30 -13.27 11.56
N GLN A 75 -12.06 -14.04 12.35
CA GLN A 75 -13.31 -14.68 11.92
C GLN A 75 -14.31 -13.71 11.27
N HIS A 76 -14.40 -12.48 11.78
CA HIS A 76 -15.31 -11.45 11.25
C HIS A 76 -14.69 -10.67 10.08
N LEU A 77 -13.36 -10.68 9.91
CA LEU A 77 -12.66 -10.06 8.80
C LEU A 77 -12.67 -10.90 7.51
N THR A 78 -13.08 -12.17 7.57
CA THR A 78 -13.05 -13.13 6.45
C THR A 78 -13.56 -12.57 5.11
N SER A 79 -14.64 -11.76 5.09
CA SER A 79 -15.20 -11.19 3.85
C SER A 79 -14.51 -9.88 3.40
N LEU A 80 -13.91 -9.14 4.32
CA LEU A 80 -13.14 -7.91 4.05
C LEU A 80 -11.70 -8.22 3.65
N TRP A 81 -11.16 -9.34 4.13
CA TRP A 81 -9.76 -9.70 3.96
C TRP A 81 -9.30 -9.76 2.49
N PRO A 82 -10.05 -10.34 1.52
CA PRO A 82 -9.68 -10.28 0.11
C PRO A 82 -9.50 -8.85 -0.39
N ILE A 83 -10.38 -7.92 0.00
CA ILE A 83 -10.31 -6.49 -0.38
C ILE A 83 -9.04 -5.85 0.20
N MET A 84 -8.76 -6.10 1.47
CA MET A 84 -7.57 -5.56 2.15
C MET A 84 -6.27 -6.04 1.49
N VAL A 85 -6.22 -7.30 1.05
CA VAL A 85 -5.05 -7.87 0.35
C VAL A 85 -4.95 -7.38 -1.09
N THR A 86 -6.05 -7.31 -1.86
CA THR A 86 -6.00 -6.82 -3.25
C THR A 86 -5.54 -5.36 -3.31
N GLU A 87 -6.04 -4.50 -2.41
CA GLU A 87 -5.59 -3.10 -2.35
C GLU A 87 -4.10 -3.00 -2.00
N LEU A 88 -3.60 -3.82 -1.08
CA LEU A 88 -2.18 -3.88 -0.74
C LEU A 88 -1.32 -4.31 -1.93
N ILE A 89 -1.73 -5.36 -2.65
CA ILE A 89 -1.05 -5.83 -3.86
C ILE A 89 -1.05 -4.75 -4.94
N HIS A 90 -2.20 -4.13 -5.23
CA HIS A 90 -2.30 -3.04 -6.21
C HIS A 90 -1.38 -1.87 -5.85
N THR A 91 -1.35 -1.46 -4.59
CA THR A 91 -0.49 -0.36 -4.10
C THR A 91 0.99 -0.70 -4.23
N PHE A 92 1.37 -1.97 -3.97
CA PHE A 92 2.75 -2.44 -4.12
C PHE A 92 3.18 -2.66 -5.56
N VAL A 93 2.26 -3.01 -6.47
CA VAL A 93 2.53 -3.01 -7.93
C VAL A 93 2.76 -1.58 -8.40
N GLN A 94 1.89 -0.63 -8.04
CA GLN A 94 2.07 0.78 -8.37
C GLN A 94 3.41 1.32 -7.85
N LEU A 95 3.83 1.00 -6.62
CA LEU A 95 5.14 1.39 -6.10
C LEU A 95 6.31 0.84 -6.92
N GLN A 96 6.21 -0.38 -7.45
CA GLN A 96 7.24 -0.94 -8.32
C GLN A 96 7.32 -0.21 -9.66
N ASP A 97 6.16 0.12 -10.24
CA ASP A 97 6.07 0.83 -11.52
C ASP A 97 6.63 2.27 -11.39
N ASP A 98 6.22 3.03 -10.37
CA ASP A 98 6.76 4.37 -10.06
C ASP A 98 8.29 4.33 -9.86
N LEU A 99 8.83 3.30 -9.17
CA LEU A 99 10.28 3.11 -9.00
C LEU A 99 11.01 2.76 -10.31
N MET A 100 10.33 2.18 -11.30
CA MET A 100 10.89 1.84 -12.61
C MET A 100 10.83 3.01 -13.60
N GLU A 101 9.71 3.75 -13.66
CA GLU A 101 9.54 4.87 -14.58
C GLU A 101 10.59 5.97 -14.38
N GLU A 102 10.85 6.32 -13.11
CA GLU A 102 11.82 7.36 -12.71
C GLU A 102 13.29 6.97 -13.01
N GLU A 103 13.56 5.71 -13.43
CA GLU A 103 14.88 5.28 -13.92
C GLU A 103 15.09 5.58 -15.41
N THR A 104 14.01 5.58 -16.20
CA THR A 104 14.07 5.84 -17.66
C THR A 104 14.38 7.31 -17.95
N THR A 105 13.79 8.23 -17.18
CA THR A 105 14.07 9.67 -17.23
C THR A 105 15.50 9.98 -16.80
N ALA A 106 16.01 9.32 -15.76
CA ALA A 106 17.39 9.46 -15.30
C ALA A 106 18.42 8.98 -16.35
N LYS A 107 18.12 7.92 -17.10
CA LYS A 107 18.98 7.43 -18.21
C LYS A 107 18.96 8.37 -19.42
N ASN A 108 17.79 8.89 -19.80
CA ASN A 108 17.66 9.83 -20.92
C ASN A 108 18.25 11.23 -20.64
N SER A 109 18.27 11.68 -19.37
CA SER A 109 18.82 12.99 -19.00
C SER A 109 20.33 13.18 -19.27
N LYS A 110 21.09 12.08 -19.44
CA LYS A 110 22.55 12.13 -19.67
C LYS A 110 22.96 12.60 -21.07
N VAL A 111 22.02 12.76 -22.01
CA VAL A 111 22.32 13.14 -23.41
C VAL A 111 22.08 14.63 -23.69
N SER A 112 21.20 15.32 -22.96
CA SER A 112 20.88 16.74 -23.22
C SER A 112 21.51 17.69 -22.19
N LYS A 113 22.83 17.86 -22.26
CA LYS A 113 23.57 18.80 -21.40
C LYS A 113 23.66 20.20 -22.02
N GLN A 114 22.53 20.77 -22.47
CA GLN A 114 22.45 22.21 -22.76
C GLN A 114 21.02 22.76 -22.65
N LYS A 115 20.95 23.99 -22.10
CA LYS A 115 19.78 24.89 -22.06
C LYS A 115 18.71 24.58 -20.98
N ALA A 116 19.09 24.84 -19.73
CA ALA A 116 18.12 25.20 -18.70
C ALA A 116 17.61 26.64 -18.93
N ALA A 117 16.29 26.81 -19.07
CA ALA A 117 15.50 28.00 -18.71
C ALA A 117 14.02 27.75 -19.02
N ALA A 118 13.11 28.27 -18.17
CA ALA A 118 11.64 28.26 -18.32
C ALA A 118 10.92 26.90 -18.18
N ALA A 119 10.65 26.50 -16.94
CA ALA A 119 9.56 25.57 -16.57
C ALA A 119 9.00 25.85 -15.15
N GLU A 120 8.96 27.13 -14.74
CA GLU A 120 8.36 27.55 -13.47
C GLU A 120 6.83 27.62 -13.61
N SER A 121 6.13 26.52 -13.29
CA SER A 121 4.67 26.53 -13.11
C SER A 121 4.13 25.34 -12.28
N ASN A 122 4.72 24.15 -12.43
CA ASN A 122 4.17 22.92 -11.85
C ASN A 122 4.78 22.50 -10.48
N GLY A 123 5.70 23.31 -9.93
CA GLY A 123 6.50 22.98 -8.74
C GLY A 123 5.71 22.49 -7.51
N PRO A 124 4.74 23.25 -6.97
CA PRO A 124 4.07 22.85 -5.73
C PRO A 124 3.13 21.65 -5.93
N VAL A 125 2.35 21.63 -7.02
CA VAL A 125 1.34 20.59 -7.27
C VAL A 125 1.99 19.23 -7.57
N TYR A 126 3.12 19.20 -8.29
CA TYR A 126 3.85 17.96 -8.54
C TYR A 126 4.43 17.37 -7.25
N VAL A 127 5.02 18.21 -6.40
CA VAL A 127 5.56 17.80 -5.09
C VAL A 127 4.44 17.32 -4.15
N GLU A 128 3.27 17.97 -4.17
CA GLU A 128 2.10 17.56 -3.37
C GLU A 128 1.54 16.19 -3.84
N ILE A 129 1.44 15.96 -5.14
CA ILE A 129 1.03 14.64 -5.69
C ILE A 129 2.05 13.56 -5.29
N GLN A 130 3.34 13.84 -5.43
CA GLN A 130 4.41 12.92 -5.05
C GLN A 130 4.39 12.60 -3.54
N GLN A 131 4.18 13.60 -2.67
CA GLN A 131 4.05 13.40 -1.23
C GLN A 131 2.83 12.54 -0.87
N ASN A 132 1.70 12.77 -1.52
CA ASN A 132 0.48 11.98 -1.29
C ASN A 132 0.68 10.51 -1.68
N SER A 133 1.41 10.21 -2.76
CA SER A 133 1.79 8.84 -3.12
C SER A 133 2.74 8.22 -2.09
N LEU A 134 3.74 8.95 -1.59
CA LEU A 134 4.62 8.47 -0.52
C LEU A 134 3.85 8.15 0.78
N ASP A 135 2.89 8.99 1.16
CA ASP A 135 2.03 8.75 2.33
C ASP A 135 1.13 7.52 2.16
N LEU A 136 0.66 7.24 0.94
CA LEU A 136 -0.02 6.00 0.56
C LEU A 136 0.91 4.78 0.75
N TYR A 137 2.10 4.79 0.13
CA TYR A 137 3.04 3.67 0.21
C TYR A 137 3.50 3.39 1.64
N LEU A 138 3.73 4.44 2.42
CA LEU A 138 4.06 4.33 3.85
C LEU A 138 2.88 3.76 4.66
N SER A 139 1.64 4.11 4.33
CA SER A 139 0.45 3.60 5.00
C SER A 139 0.20 2.11 4.67
N ALA A 140 0.39 1.72 3.41
CA ALA A 140 0.34 0.32 2.97
C ALA A 140 1.45 -0.52 3.63
N SER A 141 2.68 0.00 3.70
CA SER A 141 3.81 -0.66 4.38
C SER A 141 3.54 -0.85 5.87
N LYS A 142 3.01 0.16 6.56
CA LYS A 142 2.57 0.08 7.97
C LYS A 142 1.43 -0.93 8.17
N PHE A 143 0.56 -1.11 7.18
CA PHE A 143 -0.49 -2.12 7.23
C PHE A 143 0.08 -3.54 7.13
N LEU A 144 0.98 -3.80 6.18
CA LEU A 144 1.68 -5.07 6.08
C LEU A 144 2.49 -5.40 7.35
N ASP A 145 3.28 -4.45 7.85
CA ASP A 145 4.03 -4.57 9.12
C ASP A 145 3.13 -4.95 10.31
N THR A 146 1.95 -4.34 10.40
CA THR A 146 0.96 -4.68 11.44
C THR A 146 0.39 -6.08 11.23
N ALA A 147 0.13 -6.51 9.99
CA ALA A 147 -0.33 -7.87 9.70
C ALA A 147 0.74 -8.94 10.00
N LEU A 148 2.01 -8.64 9.70
CA LEU A 148 3.17 -9.50 9.98
C LEU A 148 3.46 -9.66 11.48
N SER A 149 3.13 -8.64 12.28
CA SER A 149 3.32 -8.64 13.73
C SER A 149 2.39 -9.60 14.50
N PHE A 150 1.37 -10.18 13.85
CA PHE A 150 0.49 -11.16 14.50
C PHE A 150 1.10 -12.58 14.48
N PRO A 151 1.07 -13.32 15.61
CA PRO A 151 1.36 -14.75 15.61
C PRO A 151 0.47 -15.50 14.61
N PRO A 152 0.98 -16.57 13.94
CA PRO A 152 0.22 -17.31 12.93
C PRO A 152 -1.17 -17.75 13.39
N ASP A 153 -1.27 -18.28 14.61
CA ASP A 153 -2.52 -18.75 15.22
C ASP A 153 -3.57 -17.64 15.41
N LYS A 154 -3.12 -16.38 15.56
CA LYS A 154 -3.97 -15.20 15.77
C LYS A 154 -4.36 -14.49 14.48
N MET A 155 -3.74 -14.82 13.35
CA MET A 155 -4.06 -14.23 12.04
C MET A 155 -3.93 -15.28 10.92
N PRO A 156 -4.75 -16.36 10.94
CA PRO A 156 -4.68 -17.42 9.94
C PRO A 156 -4.99 -16.92 8.52
N LEU A 157 -5.85 -15.89 8.40
CA LEU A 157 -6.17 -15.26 7.12
C LEU A 157 -4.94 -14.70 6.40
N PHE A 158 -3.97 -14.15 7.14
CA PHE A 158 -2.74 -13.63 6.55
C PHE A 158 -1.79 -14.73 6.07
N GLN A 159 -1.73 -15.87 6.76
CA GLN A 159 -0.80 -16.95 6.42
C GLN A 159 -1.02 -17.46 4.98
N MET A 160 -2.28 -17.51 4.51
CA MET A 160 -2.63 -17.90 3.13
C MET A 160 -2.07 -16.95 2.04
N TYR A 161 -1.68 -15.72 2.41
CA TYR A 161 -1.14 -14.70 1.50
C TYR A 161 0.29 -14.28 1.84
N ARG A 162 0.90 -14.85 2.89
CA ARG A 162 2.24 -14.45 3.38
C ARG A 162 3.30 -14.56 2.28
N TRP A 163 3.27 -15.64 1.48
CA TRP A 163 4.14 -15.88 0.33
C TRP A 163 4.24 -14.72 -0.66
N ALA A 164 3.18 -13.92 -0.81
CA ALA A 164 3.17 -12.78 -1.74
C ALA A 164 3.99 -11.59 -1.23
N PHE A 165 4.30 -11.54 0.06
CA PHE A 165 4.95 -10.40 0.72
C PHE A 165 6.30 -10.73 1.36
N VAL A 166 6.48 -11.94 1.91
CA VAL A 166 7.70 -12.33 2.64
C VAL A 166 8.28 -13.61 2.05
N PRO A 167 9.61 -13.70 1.86
CA PRO A 167 10.27 -14.97 1.54
C PRO A 167 10.02 -16.00 2.63
N GLU A 168 9.53 -17.18 2.26
CA GLU A 168 9.34 -18.29 3.21
C GLU A 168 10.65 -19.10 3.42
N VAL A 169 11.65 -18.86 2.58
CA VAL A 169 12.99 -19.47 2.62
C VAL A 169 14.02 -18.43 2.19
N ASP A 170 15.20 -18.43 2.80
CA ASP A 170 16.35 -17.65 2.33
C ASP A 170 16.75 -18.12 0.92
N THR A 171 16.32 -17.38 -0.11
CA THR A 171 16.67 -17.68 -1.52
C THR A 171 18.17 -17.50 -1.82
N GLU A 172 18.95 -17.04 -0.84
CA GLU A 172 20.39 -16.78 -0.93
C GLU A 172 21.24 -18.05 -0.73
N SER A 173 20.68 -19.12 -0.14
CA SER A 173 21.43 -20.34 0.20
C SER A 173 21.32 -21.49 -0.83
N CYS A 174 20.44 -21.39 -1.83
CA CYS A 174 20.19 -22.46 -2.79
C CYS A 174 20.82 -22.18 -4.16
N ALA A 175 22.15 -22.15 -4.19
CA ALA A 175 22.93 -22.24 -5.43
C ALA A 175 22.83 -23.66 -6.02
N VAL A 176 21.66 -24.00 -6.58
CA VAL A 176 21.49 -25.22 -7.37
C VAL A 176 22.42 -25.12 -8.59
N PRO A 177 23.36 -26.06 -8.79
CA PRO A 177 24.22 -26.03 -9.97
C PRO A 177 23.34 -26.20 -11.21
N ALA A 178 23.54 -25.32 -12.21
CA ALA A 178 22.74 -25.30 -13.43
C ALA A 178 22.87 -26.62 -14.21
N ALA A 179 21.85 -27.47 -14.08
CA ALA A 179 21.71 -28.73 -14.80
C ALA A 179 20.26 -28.86 -15.31
N ASP A 180 20.08 -28.40 -16.54
CA ASP A 180 19.08 -28.82 -17.53
C ASP A 180 17.59 -28.99 -17.15
N MET A 181 16.82 -28.06 -17.76
CA MET A 181 15.44 -28.18 -18.27
C MET A 181 14.26 -28.11 -17.29
N VAL A 182 13.20 -27.45 -17.80
CA VAL A 182 11.85 -27.28 -17.21
C VAL A 182 11.90 -26.35 -15.98
N GLU A 183 11.40 -25.11 -16.01
CA GLU A 183 10.17 -24.62 -16.64
C GLU A 183 10.16 -23.08 -16.77
N ASN A 184 9.26 -22.51 -17.59
CA ASN A 184 8.94 -21.06 -17.59
C ASN A 184 8.08 -20.65 -16.37
N HIS A 185 8.43 -21.15 -15.18
CA HIS A 185 7.88 -20.65 -13.93
C HIS A 185 8.58 -19.32 -13.62
N HIS A 186 7.90 -18.21 -13.92
CA HIS A 186 8.23 -16.91 -13.33
C HIS A 186 8.26 -17.11 -11.82
N GLN A 187 9.46 -17.10 -11.21
CA GLN A 187 9.59 -17.25 -9.76
C GLN A 187 8.73 -16.18 -9.12
N CYS A 188 7.69 -16.59 -8.36
CA CYS A 188 6.78 -15.69 -7.66
C CYS A 188 7.55 -14.97 -6.55
N LYS A 189 8.26 -13.92 -6.94
CA LYS A 189 9.09 -13.12 -6.06
C LYS A 189 8.18 -12.25 -5.19
N PRO A 190 8.31 -12.31 -3.85
CA PRO A 190 7.46 -11.51 -2.97
C PRO A 190 7.63 -10.02 -3.26
N HIS A 191 6.53 -9.27 -3.22
CA HIS A 191 6.48 -7.86 -3.60
C HIS A 191 7.51 -7.01 -2.85
N VAL A 192 7.70 -7.27 -1.55
CA VAL A 192 8.67 -6.54 -0.71
C VAL A 192 10.10 -6.72 -1.22
N VAL A 193 10.49 -7.94 -1.63
CA VAL A 193 11.85 -8.19 -2.16
C VAL A 193 12.06 -7.41 -3.47
N ARG A 194 11.06 -7.40 -4.37
CA ARG A 194 11.15 -6.68 -5.64
C ARG A 194 11.20 -5.16 -5.43
N ILE A 195 10.43 -4.64 -4.48
CA ILE A 195 10.49 -3.22 -4.06
C ILE A 195 11.88 -2.90 -3.48
N LEU A 196 12.41 -3.72 -2.56
CA LEU A 196 13.72 -3.52 -1.95
C LEU A 196 14.86 -3.54 -2.98
N GLU A 197 14.82 -4.43 -3.96
CA GLU A 197 15.79 -4.47 -5.05
C GLU A 197 15.73 -3.23 -5.94
N LEU A 198 14.53 -2.78 -6.31
CA LEU A 198 14.34 -1.52 -7.05
C LEU A 198 14.87 -0.34 -6.23
N MET A 199 14.53 -0.23 -4.95
CA MET A 199 15.06 0.81 -4.05
C MET A 199 16.59 0.76 -3.93
N ARG A 200 17.19 -0.43 -3.85
CA ARG A 200 18.65 -0.62 -3.80
C ARG A 200 19.32 -0.21 -5.12
N LEU A 201 18.73 -0.55 -6.26
CA LEU A 201 19.21 -0.16 -7.59
C LEU A 201 19.12 1.36 -7.79
N ARG A 202 18.03 1.99 -7.34
CA ARG A 202 17.72 3.41 -7.49
C ARG A 202 18.54 4.32 -6.56
N PHE A 203 18.66 3.94 -5.28
CA PHE A 203 19.16 4.81 -4.22
C PHE A 203 20.41 4.27 -3.50
N GLY A 204 20.87 3.05 -3.81
CA GLY A 204 22.02 2.42 -3.15
C GLY A 204 21.76 1.97 -1.70
N VAL A 205 20.53 2.12 -1.20
CA VAL A 205 20.18 1.85 0.20
C VAL A 205 20.05 0.35 0.44
N CYS A 206 20.89 -0.20 1.31
CA CYS A 206 20.66 -1.51 1.90
C CYS A 206 19.79 -1.33 3.15
N ILE A 207 18.47 -1.40 2.98
CA ILE A 207 17.57 -1.57 4.13
C ILE A 207 17.73 -3.02 4.59
N LEU A 208 18.60 -3.26 5.59
CA LEU A 208 18.44 -4.45 6.43
C LEU A 208 17.11 -4.29 7.14
N VAL A 209 16.07 -4.94 6.63
CA VAL A 209 14.93 -5.33 7.45
C VAL A 209 15.38 -6.60 8.17
N PRO A 210 15.65 -6.59 9.49
CA PRO A 210 15.78 -7.82 10.22
C PRO A 210 14.40 -8.48 10.21
N ILE A 211 14.28 -9.59 9.50
CA ILE A 211 13.10 -10.45 9.58
C ILE A 211 13.12 -11.04 11.00
N MET A 212 12.28 -10.49 11.87
CA MET A 212 12.01 -11.00 13.22
C MET A 212 10.84 -11.98 13.22
#